data_AF-A0A944C903-F1
#
_entry.id   AF-A0A944C903-F1
#
_cell.length_a   1.000
_cell.length_b   1.000
_cell.length_c   1.000
_cell.angle_alpha   90.00
_cell.angle_beta   90.00
_cell.angle_gamma   90.00
#
_symmetry.space_group_name_H-M   'P 1'
#
loop_
_entity.id
_entity.type
_entity.pdbx_description
1 polymer ?
#
loop_
_entity_poly.entity_id
_entity_poly.type
_entity_poly.pdbx_seq_one_letter_code
_entity_poly.pdbx_strand_id
1 'polypeptide(L)'
;MLNDIYQSIDPIAFAVGPLAVRWYGIAYILGFICAGLVIWRTARRWKLRFDGYDVLTLVCFVAFGVIIGGRLGYCLFYGDGYYLAHPFEILAVNQGGMSFHGGLVGALAGCVLFSLTQHMSLLSLGDLVVCGAPLG
;
A
#
# COMPACT_ATOMS: atom_id res chain seq x y z
N MET A 1 -10.39 6.80 31.39
CA MET A 1 -10.75 5.37 31.21
C MET A 1 -10.44 4.86 29.80
N LEU A 2 -11.08 5.31 28.72
CA LEU A 2 -10.76 4.80 27.36
C LEU A 2 -9.36 5.19 26.86
N ASN A 3 -8.90 6.41 27.16
CA ASN A 3 -7.55 6.87 26.81
C ASN A 3 -6.44 6.05 27.48
N ASP A 4 -6.66 5.68 28.75
CA ASP A 4 -5.70 4.91 29.53
C ASP A 4 -5.55 3.48 28.96
N ILE A 5 -6.66 2.88 28.53
CA ILE A 5 -6.65 1.59 27.83
C ILE A 5 -5.89 1.71 26.50
N TYR A 6 -6.17 2.76 25.70
CA TYR A 6 -5.52 2.93 24.40
C TYR A 6 -4.01 3.11 24.50
N GLN A 7 -3.54 3.88 25.49
CA GLN A 7 -2.12 4.09 25.74
C GLN A 7 -1.43 2.86 26.37
N SER A 8 -2.19 1.96 26.99
CA SER A 8 -1.65 0.72 27.57
C SER A 8 -1.36 -0.38 26.55
N ILE A 9 -1.86 -0.27 25.32
CA ILE A 9 -1.62 -1.24 24.25
C ILE A 9 -0.24 -0.99 23.66
N ASP A 10 0.66 -1.98 23.79
CA ASP A 10 1.97 -1.93 23.14
C ASP A 10 1.79 -1.93 21.61
N PRO A 11 2.25 -0.87 20.89
CA PRO A 11 2.17 -0.83 19.44
C PRO A 11 3.11 -1.83 18.75
N ILE A 12 4.11 -2.36 19.45
CA ILE A 12 5.08 -3.33 18.95
C ILE A 12 4.52 -4.74 19.14
N ALA A 13 4.42 -5.50 18.06
CA ALA A 13 4.01 -6.90 18.12
C ALA A 13 5.17 -7.79 18.58
N PHE A 14 6.34 -7.58 17.97
CA PHE A 14 7.61 -8.21 18.38
C PHE A 14 8.79 -7.40 17.84
N ALA A 15 9.96 -7.56 18.44
CA ALA A 15 11.20 -6.93 18.00
C ALA A 15 12.30 -7.97 17.82
N VAL A 16 13.08 -7.82 16.74
CA VAL A 16 14.28 -8.62 16.47
C VAL A 16 15.45 -7.66 16.34
N GLY A 17 16.20 -7.47 17.43
CA GLY A 17 17.24 -6.46 17.52
C GLY A 17 16.68 -5.04 17.28
N PRO A 18 17.26 -4.24 16.37
CA PRO A 18 16.77 -2.88 16.10
C PRO A 18 15.47 -2.86 15.26
N LEU A 19 15.02 -4.00 14.73
CA LEU A 19 13.81 -4.08 13.92
C LEU A 19 12.59 -4.33 14.80
N ALA A 20 11.78 -3.30 15.01
CA ALA A 20 10.50 -3.40 15.69
C ALA A 20 9.34 -3.58 14.68
N VAL A 21 8.66 -4.71 14.74
CA VAL A 21 7.46 -4.98 13.93
C VAL A 21 6.24 -4.50 14.71
N ARG A 22 5.45 -3.61 14.09
CA ARG A 22 4.27 -3.00 14.72
C ARG A 22 2.98 -3.68 14.27
N TRP A 23 1.98 -3.69 15.14
CA TRP A 23 0.67 -4.29 14.85
C TRP A 23 0.00 -3.70 13.61
N TYR A 24 0.08 -2.39 13.41
CA TYR A 24 -0.51 -1.75 12.22
C TYR A 24 0.16 -2.23 10.92
N GLY A 25 1.47 -2.52 10.95
CA GLY A 25 2.19 -3.03 9.78
C GLY A 25 1.72 -4.43 9.40
N ILE A 26 1.49 -5.28 10.41
CA ILE A 26 0.88 -6.60 10.21
C ILE A 26 -0.53 -6.45 9.64
N ALA A 27 -1.33 -5.53 10.19
CA ALA A 27 -2.68 -5.26 9.71
C ALA A 27 -2.69 -4.83 8.23
N TYR A 28 -1.76 -3.97 7.80
CA TYR A 28 -1.65 -3.59 6.38
C TYR A 28 -1.31 -4.78 5.48
N ILE A 29 -0.35 -5.63 5.87
CA ILE A 29 -0.01 -6.84 5.09
C ILE A 29 -1.23 -7.76 4.97
N LEU A 30 -1.93 -8.00 6.09
CA LEU A 30 -3.16 -8.79 6.09
C LEU A 30 -4.25 -8.15 5.22
N GLY A 31 -4.38 -6.82 5.24
CA GLY A 31 -5.30 -6.07 4.39
C GLY A 31 -5.04 -6.31 2.91
N PHE A 32 -3.78 -6.21 2.46
CA PHE A 32 -3.40 -6.52 1.08
C PHE A 32 -3.68 -7.98 0.69
N ILE A 33 -3.41 -8.94 1.57
CA ILE A 33 -3.70 -10.36 1.33
C ILE A 33 -5.22 -10.57 1.18
N CYS A 34 -6.01 -10.03 2.10
CA CYS A 34 -7.47 -10.13 2.07
C CYS A 34 -8.06 -9.44 0.83
N ALA A 35 -7.57 -8.25 0.47
CA ALA A 35 -7.96 -7.54 -0.74
C ALA A 35 -7.67 -8.39 -1.99
N GLY A 36 -6.48 -8.98 -2.09
CA GLY A 36 -6.12 -9.89 -3.18
C GLY A 36 -7.05 -11.10 -3.27
N LEU A 37 -7.38 -11.73 -2.13
CA LEU A 37 -8.33 -12.86 -2.09
C LEU A 37 -9.73 -12.48 -2.56
N VAL A 38 -10.22 -11.29 -2.18
CA VAL A 38 -11.53 -10.79 -2.63
C VAL A 38 -11.49 -10.47 -4.13
N ILE A 39 -10.47 -9.76 -4.60
CA ILE A 39 -10.26 -9.45 -6.02
C ILE A 39 -10.24 -10.75 -6.85
N TRP A 40 -9.47 -11.74 -6.42
CA TRP A 40 -9.39 -13.04 -7.09
C TRP A 40 -10.76 -13.74 -7.16
N ARG A 41 -11.49 -13.81 -6.05
CA ARG A 41 -12.82 -14.42 -6.01
C ARG A 41 -13.81 -13.69 -6.89
N THR A 42 -13.80 -12.36 -6.87
CA THR A 42 -14.68 -11.51 -7.67
C THR A 42 -14.37 -11.66 -9.15
N ALA A 43 -13.10 -11.65 -9.54
CA ALA A 43 -12.68 -11.81 -10.92
C ALA A 43 -13.12 -13.17 -11.50
N ARG A 44 -12.99 -14.25 -10.73
CA ARG A 44 -13.50 -15.58 -11.11
C ARG A 44 -15.02 -15.59 -11.27
N ARG A 45 -15.75 -14.93 -10.35
CA ARG A 45 -17.21 -14.82 -10.43
C ARG A 45 -17.66 -14.05 -11.67
N TRP A 46 -16.91 -13.01 -12.06
CA TRP A 46 -17.16 -12.20 -13.24
C TRP A 46 -16.62 -12.81 -14.54
N LYS A 47 -15.97 -13.99 -14.46
CA LYS A 47 -15.36 -14.69 -15.60
C LYS A 47 -14.33 -13.82 -16.34
N LEU A 48 -13.63 -12.96 -15.61
CA LEU A 48 -12.51 -12.19 -16.15
C LEU A 48 -11.34 -13.14 -16.45
N ARG A 49 -10.57 -12.84 -17.51
CA ARG A 49 -9.28 -13.49 -17.78
C ARG A 49 -8.25 -12.93 -16.80
N PHE A 50 -8.35 -13.37 -15.56
CA PHE A 50 -7.59 -12.86 -14.42
C PHE A 50 -7.22 -14.04 -13.54
N ASP A 51 -5.96 -14.45 -13.57
CA ASP A 51 -5.47 -15.59 -12.79
C ASP A 51 -4.90 -15.16 -11.42
N GLY A 52 -4.38 -16.12 -10.66
CA GLY A 52 -3.79 -15.82 -9.34
C GLY A 52 -2.48 -15.03 -9.42
N TYR A 53 -1.72 -15.19 -10.50
CA TYR A 53 -0.48 -14.45 -10.73
C TYR A 53 -0.79 -12.98 -11.06
N ASP A 54 -1.84 -12.74 -11.83
CA ASP A 54 -2.32 -11.39 -12.15
C ASP A 54 -2.74 -10.64 -10.87
N VAL A 55 -3.43 -11.32 -9.95
CA VAL A 55 -3.81 -10.76 -8.64
C VAL A 55 -2.58 -10.39 -7.82
N LEU A 56 -1.61 -11.30 -7.71
CA LEU A 56 -0.38 -11.05 -6.97
C LEU A 56 0.39 -9.87 -7.57
N THR A 57 0.48 -9.83 -8.89
CA THR A 57 1.15 -8.77 -9.63
C THR A 57 0.45 -7.43 -9.37
N LEU A 58 -0.88 -7.36 -9.49
CA LEU A 58 -1.66 -6.17 -9.17
C LEU A 58 -1.39 -5.68 -7.73
N VAL A 59 -1.46 -6.58 -6.74
CA VAL A 59 -1.22 -6.24 -5.33
C VAL A 59 0.20 -5.69 -5.15
N CYS A 60 1.21 -6.29 -5.79
CA CYS A 60 2.58 -5.77 -5.77
C CYS A 60 2.68 -4.38 -6.40
N PHE A 61 2.10 -4.16 -7.59
CA PHE A 61 2.09 -2.84 -8.25
C PHE A 61 1.48 -1.76 -7.35
N VAL A 62 0.34 -2.06 -6.72
CA VAL A 62 -0.33 -1.13 -5.80
C VAL A 62 0.49 -0.91 -4.54
N ALA A 63 1.02 -1.96 -3.90
CA ALA A 63 1.81 -1.85 -2.67
C ALA A 63 3.10 -1.03 -2.89
N PHE A 64 3.84 -1.32 -3.96
CA PHE A 64 5.01 -0.51 -4.34
C PHE A 64 4.62 0.92 -4.69
N GLY A 65 3.52 1.11 -5.41
CA GLY A 65 2.95 2.42 -5.70
C GLY A 65 2.70 3.23 -4.42
N VAL A 66 2.03 2.65 -3.43
CA VAL A 66 1.77 3.29 -2.14
C VAL A 66 3.07 3.67 -1.41
N ILE A 67 4.04 2.75 -1.36
CA ILE A 67 5.32 2.99 -0.66
C ILE A 67 6.10 4.12 -1.35
N ILE A 68 6.27 4.03 -2.66
CA ILE A 68 7.04 4.99 -3.45
C ILE A 68 6.33 6.34 -3.47
N GLY A 69 5.04 6.36 -3.79
CA GLY A 69 4.24 7.57 -3.85
C GLY A 69 4.13 8.24 -2.49
N GLY A 70 3.92 7.46 -1.43
CA GLY A 70 3.86 7.98 -0.06
C GLY A 70 5.17 8.64 0.36
N ARG A 71 6.30 8.01 0.03
CA ARG A 71 7.62 8.56 0.35
C ARG A 71 7.92 9.82 -0.45
N LEU A 72 7.74 9.79 -1.77
CA LEU A 72 7.99 10.94 -2.63
C LEU A 72 7.04 12.09 -2.29
N GLY A 73 5.77 11.83 -2.05
CA GLY A 73 4.82 12.84 -1.61
C GLY A 73 5.21 13.47 -0.27
N TYR A 74 5.77 12.69 0.66
CA TYR A 74 6.30 13.26 1.89
C TYR A 74 7.49 14.18 1.62
N CYS A 75 8.49 13.70 0.88
CA CYS A 75 9.70 14.46 0.58
C CYS A 75 9.42 15.76 -0.17
N LEU A 76 8.45 15.75 -1.09
CA LEU A 76 8.10 16.91 -1.92
C LEU A 76 7.27 17.95 -1.17
N PHE A 77 6.30 17.53 -0.36
CA PHE A 77 5.33 18.46 0.25
C PHE A 77 5.62 18.80 1.71
N TYR A 78 6.33 17.93 2.44
CA TYR A 78 6.55 18.06 3.88
C TYR A 78 8.02 18.12 4.27
N GLY A 79 8.94 17.85 3.33
CA GLY A 79 10.38 17.87 3.59
C GLY A 79 11.04 19.25 3.59
N ASP A 80 10.32 20.32 3.22
CA ASP A 80 10.79 21.72 3.23
C ASP A 80 12.19 21.92 2.60
N GLY A 81 12.46 21.23 1.49
CA GLY A 81 13.75 21.30 0.77
C GLY A 81 14.90 20.47 1.36
N TYR A 82 14.73 19.85 2.54
CA TYR A 82 15.75 19.00 3.19
C TYR A 82 16.32 17.92 2.24
N TYR A 83 15.43 17.24 1.51
CA TYR A 83 15.81 16.14 0.63
C TYR A 83 16.56 16.58 -0.65
N LEU A 84 16.58 17.88 -0.97
CA LEU A 84 17.44 18.40 -2.05
C LEU A 84 18.91 18.40 -1.64
N ALA A 85 19.19 18.67 -0.36
CA ALA A 85 20.53 18.57 0.22
C ALA A 85 20.92 17.11 0.53
N HIS A 86 19.93 16.25 0.82
CA HIS A 86 20.12 14.86 1.23
C HIS A 86 19.36 13.85 0.35
N PRO A 87 19.69 13.73 -0.95
CA PRO A 87 18.89 12.95 -1.90
C PRO A 87 18.83 11.46 -1.58
N PHE A 88 19.88 10.89 -0.98
CA PHE A 88 19.90 9.47 -0.61
C PHE A 88 18.92 9.14 0.53
N GLU A 89 18.56 10.12 1.37
CA GLU A 89 17.62 9.93 2.47
C GLU A 89 16.17 9.79 1.99
N ILE A 90 15.88 10.07 0.72
CA ILE A 90 14.58 9.76 0.11
C ILE A 90 14.30 8.26 0.20
N LEU A 91 15.32 7.40 0.11
CA LEU A 91 15.17 5.95 0.18
C LEU A 91 15.06 5.41 1.62
N ALA A 92 15.31 6.25 2.63
CA ALA A 92 15.27 5.88 4.05
C ALA A 92 13.83 5.79 4.58
N VAL A 93 13.07 4.81 4.09
CA VAL A 93 11.66 4.57 4.46
C VAL A 93 11.47 4.13 5.92
N ASN A 94 12.54 3.70 6.59
CA ASN A 94 12.53 3.26 7.97
C ASN A 94 12.54 4.41 9.00
N GLN A 95 12.91 5.62 8.60
CA GLN A 95 12.94 6.81 9.47
C GLN A 95 11.54 7.45 9.64
N GLY A 96 10.49 6.82 9.10
CA GLY A 96 9.16 7.43 9.01
C GLY A 96 9.08 8.49 7.91
N GLY A 97 7.99 9.26 7.89
CA GLY A 97 7.73 10.27 6.87
C GLY A 97 7.10 9.69 5.60
N MET A 98 5.77 9.55 5.65
CA MET A 98 4.94 9.07 4.54
C MET A 98 3.74 10.00 4.34
N SER A 99 3.42 10.33 3.10
CA SER A 99 2.26 11.13 2.73
C SER A 99 1.09 10.24 2.32
N PHE A 100 -0.06 10.42 2.94
CA PHE A 100 -1.29 9.73 2.53
C PHE A 100 -1.66 10.05 1.08
N HIS A 101 -1.67 11.34 0.71
CA HIS A 101 -1.99 11.78 -0.65
C HIS A 101 -1.01 11.21 -1.67
N GLY A 102 0.29 11.20 -1.33
CA GLY A 102 1.31 10.56 -2.16
C GLY A 102 1.06 9.06 -2.32
N GLY A 103 0.68 8.37 -1.24
CA GLY A 103 0.35 6.94 -1.27
C GLY A 103 -0.88 6.65 -2.14
N LEU A 104 -1.93 7.48 -2.06
CA LEU A 104 -3.13 7.36 -2.90
C LEU A 104 -2.79 7.54 -4.39
N VAL A 105 -2.04 8.59 -4.73
CA VAL A 105 -1.60 8.83 -6.11
C VAL A 105 -0.73 7.67 -6.60
N GLY A 106 0.15 7.16 -5.75
CA GLY A 106 0.98 6.00 -6.04
C GLY A 106 0.18 4.72 -6.27
N ALA A 107 -0.86 4.46 -5.46
CA ALA A 107 -1.77 3.33 -5.65
C ALA A 107 -2.50 3.40 -7.00
N LEU A 108 -3.03 4.57 -7.34
CA LEU A 108 -3.69 4.81 -8.62
C LEU A 108 -2.73 4.60 -9.79
N ALA A 109 -1.50 5.12 -9.69
CA ALA A 109 -0.46 4.90 -10.69
C ALA A 109 -0.12 3.40 -10.82
N GLY A 110 -0.06 2.66 -9.71
CA GLY A 110 0.12 1.21 -9.72
C GLY A 110 -0.99 0.47 -10.49
N CYS A 111 -2.26 0.84 -10.25
CA CYS A 111 -3.39 0.31 -11.01
C CYS A 111 -3.31 0.65 -12.50
N VAL A 112 -2.94 1.88 -12.85
CA VAL A 112 -2.77 2.30 -14.25
C VAL A 112 -1.66 1.49 -14.93
N LEU A 113 -0.50 1.37 -14.30
CA LEU A 113 0.62 0.62 -14.86
C LEU A 113 0.26 -0.86 -15.07
N PHE A 114 -0.41 -1.48 -14.11
CA PHE A 114 -0.86 -2.86 -14.25
C PHE A 114 -1.94 -3.03 -15.34
N SER A 115 -2.88 -2.09 -15.45
CA SER A 115 -3.89 -2.09 -16.53
C SER A 115 -3.22 -2.04 -17.91
N LEU A 116 -2.14 -1.27 -18.06
CA LEU A 116 -1.36 -1.20 -19.29
C LEU A 116 -0.66 -2.52 -19.62
N THR A 117 -0.09 -3.21 -18.61
CA THR A 117 0.60 -4.50 -18.85
C THR A 117 -0.35 -5.64 -19.21
N GLN A 118 -1.59 -5.59 -18.71
CA GLN A 118 -2.59 -6.64 -18.93
C GLN A 118 -3.59 -6.35 -20.05
N HIS A 119 -3.45 -5.20 -20.73
CA HIS A 119 -4.41 -4.73 -21.74
C HIS A 119 -5.87 -4.77 -21.27
N MET A 120 -6.09 -4.52 -19.99
CA MET A 120 -7.41 -4.48 -19.36
C MET A 120 -7.89 -3.03 -19.24
N SER A 121 -9.17 -2.78 -19.46
CA SER A 121 -9.76 -1.45 -19.23
C SER A 121 -9.51 -0.99 -17.79
N LEU A 122 -8.98 0.22 -17.63
CA LEU A 122 -8.71 0.83 -16.32
C LEU A 122 -9.98 0.92 -15.46
N LEU A 123 -11.13 1.21 -16.09
CA LEU A 123 -12.41 1.29 -15.38
C LEU A 123 -12.84 -0.07 -14.87
N SER A 124 -12.73 -1.12 -15.69
CA SER A 124 -13.07 -2.48 -15.26
C SER A 124 -12.13 -3.00 -14.18
N LEU A 125 -10.85 -2.61 -14.24
CA LEU A 125 -9.90 -2.89 -13.16
C LEU A 125 -10.28 -2.12 -11.89
N GLY A 126 -10.68 -0.85 -12.01
CA GLY A 126 -11.15 -0.02 -10.91
C GLY A 126 -12.36 -0.62 -10.20
N ASP A 127 -13.37 -1.06 -10.96
CA ASP A 127 -14.56 -1.75 -10.45
C ASP A 127 -14.20 -3.02 -9.67
N LEU A 128 -13.15 -3.74 -10.10
CA LEU A 128 -12.68 -4.93 -9.42
C LEU A 128 -11.89 -4.59 -8.15
N VAL A 129 -10.97 -3.62 -8.24
CA VAL A 129 -10.08 -3.20 -7.13
C VAL A 129 -10.88 -2.59 -5.99
N VAL A 130 -11.93 -1.80 -6.29
CA VAL A 130 -12.75 -1.17 -5.25
C VAL A 130 -13.46 -2.19 -4.35
N CYS A 131 -13.72 -3.42 -4.84
CA CYS A 131 -14.24 -4.50 -4.00
C CYS A 131 -13.25 -4.95 -2.91
N GLY A 132 -11.95 -4.79 -3.14
CA GLY A 132 -10.89 -5.13 -2.17
C GLY A 132 -10.44 -3.94 -1.31
N ALA A 133 -10.64 -2.71 -1.77
CA ALA A 133 -10.13 -1.49 -1.14
C ALA A 133 -10.51 -1.31 0.35
N PRO A 134 -11.73 -1.65 0.82
CA PRO A 134 -12.10 -1.45 2.24
C PRO A 134 -11.36 -2.34 3.24
N LEU A 135 -10.60 -3.34 2.78
CA LEU A 135 -9.91 -4.31 3.63
C LEU A 135 -8.50 -3.87 4.03
N GLY A 136 -7.95 -2.84 3.38
CA GLY A 136 -6.59 -2.33 3.59
C GLY A 136 -6.54 -0.89 4.07
#